data_AF-N8XB35-F1
#
_entry.id   AF-N8XB35-F1
#
_cell.length_a   1.000
_cell.length_b   1.000
_cell.length_c   1.000
_cell.angle_alpha   90.00
_cell.angle_beta   90.00
_cell.angle_gamma   90.00
#
_symmetry.space_group_name_H-M   'P 1'
#
loop_
_entity.id
_entity.type
_entity.pdbx_description
1 polymer ?
#
loop_
_entity_poly.entity_id
_entity_poly.type
_entity_poly.pdbx_seq_one_letter_code
_entity_poly.pdbx_strand_id
1 'polypeptide(L)'
;MHIFQKKLALFLPLLLCISCSNGQSTTKQDADTEGFIKKINPQHQFKVHGCAINYNGADLYMSSGVEPWLKALGKNFRKVDGVDGVNRINIYIYDDIGVSLMERQVDKKISMFGFYLPNPAHSIDLIETPQSIENRKLIGDKSPKKRFQDAISINDILVGAYPMHDEIRSLFRAKTSVSYAYTADCTEGQKDKGELFYVDLGTSFNEPEVIDNLYFYNYFDIMTLEQKKQLARRTDENGREICGEYVDIKTFDILPNYCTQEELDDEKKQQSK
;
A
#
# COMPACT_ATOMS: atom_id res chain seq x y z
N MET A 1 -14.67 57.78 50.35
CA MET A 1 -14.93 57.01 51.58
C MET A 1 -15.82 55.82 51.20
N HIS A 2 -15.31 54.59 51.38
CA HIS A 2 -15.96 53.24 51.30
C HIS A 2 -16.85 52.90 50.07
N ILE A 3 -16.44 52.07 49.09
CA ILE A 3 -16.33 50.58 49.01
C ILE A 3 -17.58 49.80 49.46
N PHE A 4 -18.30 49.11 48.54
CA PHE A 4 -18.41 47.62 48.42
C PHE A 4 -19.59 47.15 47.51
N GLN A 5 -19.24 46.30 46.52
CA GLN A 5 -19.90 45.06 46.00
C GLN A 5 -21.41 45.05 45.64
N LYS A 6 -21.86 44.69 44.42
CA LYS A 6 -21.73 43.51 43.52
C LYS A 6 -23.01 42.64 43.49
N LYS A 7 -23.37 42.21 42.26
CA LYS A 7 -24.29 41.13 41.81
C LYS A 7 -25.76 41.52 41.59
N LEU A 8 -26.53 40.97 40.64
CA LEU A 8 -26.34 40.15 39.43
C LEU A 8 -27.79 39.97 38.91
N ALA A 9 -28.12 40.34 37.67
CA ALA A 9 -29.44 40.08 37.07
C ALA A 9 -29.29 39.36 35.72
N LEU A 10 -30.02 38.24 35.63
CA LEU A 10 -30.17 37.32 34.51
C LEU A 10 -30.52 38.02 33.19
N PHE A 11 -29.93 37.55 32.08
CA PHE A 11 -30.56 37.62 30.75
C PHE A 11 -30.34 36.31 29.98
N LEU A 12 -31.46 35.71 29.57
CA LEU A 12 -31.58 34.54 28.69
C LEU A 12 -30.91 34.77 27.32
N PRO A 13 -30.34 33.74 26.66
CA PRO A 13 -30.19 33.73 25.22
C PRO A 13 -31.40 33.06 24.55
N LEU A 14 -31.98 33.74 23.56
CA LEU A 14 -32.96 33.19 22.62
C LEU A 14 -32.32 32.04 21.80
N LEU A 15 -32.85 30.82 21.95
CA LEU A 15 -32.63 29.72 21.01
C LEU A 15 -33.72 29.76 19.94
N LEU A 16 -33.34 30.25 18.75
CA LEU A 16 -34.13 30.13 17.52
C LEU A 16 -34.06 28.69 17.02
N CYS A 17 -35.09 27.89 17.28
CA CYS A 17 -35.28 26.60 16.64
C CYS A 17 -35.70 26.80 15.18
N ILE A 18 -34.73 26.74 14.27
CA ILE A 18 -35.00 26.57 12.83
C ILE A 18 -35.33 25.09 12.61
N SER A 19 -36.60 24.82 12.34
CA SER A 19 -37.10 23.50 11.94
C SER A 19 -36.62 23.20 10.52
N CYS A 20 -35.55 22.42 10.37
CA CYS A 20 -35.25 21.75 9.11
C CYS A 20 -36.11 20.49 9.00
N SER A 21 -37.03 20.51 8.04
CA SER A 21 -37.81 19.39 7.53
C SER A 21 -36.90 18.18 7.25
N ASN A 22 -37.12 17.08 7.97
CA ASN A 22 -36.57 15.77 7.62
C ASN A 22 -37.25 15.28 6.34
N GLY A 23 -36.61 15.56 5.19
CA GLY A 23 -36.83 14.79 3.98
C GLY A 23 -36.36 13.37 4.25
N GLN A 24 -37.31 12.47 4.44
CA GLN A 24 -37.09 11.05 4.64
C GLN A 24 -36.58 10.44 3.33
N SER A 25 -35.25 10.43 3.15
CA SER A 25 -34.61 9.55 2.17
C SER A 25 -34.82 8.12 2.63
N THR A 26 -35.64 7.37 1.91
CA THR A 26 -35.70 5.91 2.00
C THR A 26 -34.41 5.33 1.42
N THR A 27 -33.30 5.47 2.14
CA THR A 27 -32.16 4.58 1.97
C THR A 27 -32.54 3.29 2.66
N LYS A 28 -32.72 2.22 1.88
CA LYS A 28 -32.67 0.86 2.41
C LYS A 28 -31.34 0.73 3.15
N GLN A 29 -31.38 0.74 4.48
CA GLN A 29 -30.31 0.16 5.26
C GLN A 29 -30.40 -1.34 4.99
N ASP A 30 -29.53 -1.82 4.11
CA ASP A 30 -29.30 -3.25 3.97
C ASP A 30 -28.82 -3.74 5.34
N ALA A 31 -29.64 -4.59 5.95
CA ALA A 31 -29.44 -5.17 7.27
C ALA A 31 -28.17 -6.04 7.37
N ASP A 32 -27.43 -6.21 6.27
CA ASP A 32 -26.14 -6.91 6.20
C ASP A 32 -24.92 -5.99 6.40
N THR A 33 -25.11 -4.69 6.64
CA THR A 33 -24.03 -3.71 6.86
C THR A 33 -23.71 -3.40 8.33
N GLU A 34 -24.22 -4.18 9.28
CA GLU A 34 -23.89 -4.01 10.71
C GLU A 34 -22.38 -4.20 10.95
N GLY A 35 -21.63 -3.08 11.04
CA GLY A 35 -20.39 -3.04 11.81
C GLY A 35 -19.21 -2.26 11.24
N PHE A 36 -19.17 -1.95 9.93
CA PHE A 36 -18.01 -1.26 9.34
C PHE A 36 -18.40 0.05 8.66
N ILE A 37 -18.30 1.14 9.40
CA ILE A 37 -18.41 2.50 8.84
C ILE A 37 -17.03 2.91 8.35
N LYS A 38 -16.90 3.11 7.03
CA LYS A 38 -15.69 3.72 6.46
C LYS A 38 -15.47 5.09 7.08
N LYS A 39 -14.36 5.22 7.78
CA LYS A 39 -13.95 6.46 8.43
C LYS A 39 -12.47 6.63 8.23
N ILE A 40 -12.06 7.88 8.04
CA ILE A 40 -10.64 8.22 8.05
C ILE A 40 -10.14 8.10 9.49
N ASN A 41 -9.01 7.43 9.69
CA ASN A 41 -8.34 7.41 10.98
C ASN A 41 -7.84 8.83 11.33
N PRO A 42 -8.25 9.45 12.45
CA PRO A 42 -7.81 10.80 12.78
C PRO A 42 -6.30 10.91 13.05
N GLN A 43 -5.65 9.82 13.46
CA GLN A 43 -4.21 9.73 13.74
C GLN A 43 -3.38 9.32 12.52
N HIS A 44 -3.98 8.63 11.55
CA HIS A 44 -3.31 8.05 10.39
C HIS A 44 -4.10 8.35 9.11
N GLN A 45 -4.12 9.62 8.72
CA GLN A 45 -4.91 10.08 7.56
C GLN A 45 -4.13 9.88 6.28
N PHE A 46 -4.60 8.99 5.40
CA PHE A 46 -4.09 8.83 4.05
C PHE A 46 -5.06 9.44 3.04
N LYS A 47 -4.55 10.34 2.20
CA LYS A 47 -5.30 10.96 1.11
C LYS A 47 -4.48 10.93 -0.17
N VAL A 48 -5.08 10.45 -1.25
CA VAL A 48 -4.46 10.43 -2.58
C VAL A 48 -5.09 11.52 -3.42
N HIS A 49 -4.25 12.43 -3.92
CA HIS A 49 -4.66 13.45 -4.88
C HIS A 49 -3.56 13.66 -5.93
N GLY A 50 -3.93 13.43 -7.19
CA GLY A 50 -2.95 13.31 -8.27
C GLY A 50 -1.94 12.20 -7.97
N CYS A 51 -0.64 12.48 -8.12
CA CYS A 51 0.43 11.51 -7.85
C CYS A 51 1.06 11.62 -6.45
N ALA A 52 0.42 12.36 -5.53
CA ALA A 52 0.85 12.48 -4.15
C ALA A 52 -0.02 11.64 -3.21
N ILE A 53 0.65 10.95 -2.27
CA ILE A 53 0.02 10.27 -1.15
C ILE A 53 0.27 11.15 0.07
N ASN A 54 -0.74 11.92 0.46
CA ASN A 54 -0.68 12.75 1.65
C ASN A 54 -0.91 11.90 2.90
N TYR A 55 0.06 11.89 3.81
CA TYR A 55 -0.06 11.30 5.13
C TYR A 55 0.04 12.37 6.21
N ASN A 56 -1.05 12.62 6.95
CA ASN A 56 -1.13 13.65 7.99
C ASN A 56 -0.57 15.03 7.56
N GLY A 57 -0.83 15.43 6.32
CA GLY A 57 -0.38 16.73 5.78
C GLY A 57 0.98 16.70 5.07
N ALA A 58 1.71 15.58 5.09
CA ALA A 58 2.96 15.41 4.34
C ALA A 58 2.72 14.68 3.02
N ASP A 59 3.10 15.29 1.90
CA ASP A 59 3.03 14.65 0.59
C ASP A 59 4.19 13.66 0.40
N LEU A 60 3.84 12.41 0.09
CA LEU A 60 4.76 11.31 -0.20
C LEU A 60 4.59 10.89 -1.65
N TYR A 61 5.71 10.55 -2.29
CA TYR A 61 5.75 10.20 -3.70
C TYR A 61 6.38 8.82 -3.88
N MET A 62 5.74 7.96 -4.68
CA MET A 62 6.28 6.62 -4.98
C MET A 62 7.61 6.69 -5.73
N SER A 63 7.87 7.79 -6.45
CA SER A 63 9.14 8.06 -7.13
C SER A 63 10.26 8.50 -6.19
N SER A 64 9.97 8.81 -4.92
CA SER A 64 10.98 9.25 -3.96
C SER A 64 11.78 8.08 -3.37
N GLY A 65 12.89 8.42 -2.72
CA GLY A 65 13.57 7.50 -1.80
C GLY A 65 12.74 7.17 -0.57
N VAL A 66 13.21 6.23 0.26
CA VAL A 66 12.50 5.80 1.47
C VAL A 66 12.52 6.84 2.61
N GLU A 67 13.52 7.71 2.67
CA GLU A 67 13.72 8.64 3.81
C GLU A 67 12.50 9.56 4.10
N PRO A 68 11.86 10.22 3.12
CA PRO A 68 10.63 10.99 3.35
C PRO A 68 9.51 10.16 3.98
N TRP A 69 9.39 8.89 3.58
CA TRP A 69 8.38 7.97 4.09
C TRP A 69 8.64 7.58 5.54
N LEU A 70 9.88 7.21 5.88
CA LEU A 70 10.24 6.86 7.26
C LEU A 70 10.09 8.06 8.20
N LYS A 71 10.38 9.27 7.70
CA LYS A 71 10.16 10.51 8.45
C LYS A 71 8.68 10.77 8.73
N ALA A 72 7.80 10.53 7.74
CA ALA A 72 6.38 10.79 7.86
C ALA A 72 5.67 9.71 8.70
N LEU A 73 5.85 8.43 8.35
CA LEU A 73 5.20 7.29 9.04
C LEU A 73 5.80 7.02 10.42
N GLY A 74 7.03 7.47 10.67
CA GLY A 74 7.72 7.32 11.94
C GLY A 74 8.71 6.15 11.95
N LYS A 75 9.41 5.99 13.08
CA LYS A 75 10.52 5.05 13.25
C LYS A 75 10.11 3.68 13.80
N ASN A 76 8.84 3.49 14.14
CA ASN A 76 8.33 2.27 14.77
C ASN A 76 7.99 1.20 13.71
N PHE A 77 8.96 0.86 12.86
CA PHE A 77 8.81 -0.18 11.86
C PHE A 77 9.76 -1.35 12.14
N ARG A 78 9.38 -2.54 11.66
CA ARG A 78 10.34 -3.63 11.46
C ARG A 78 10.86 -3.55 10.03
N LYS A 79 12.18 -3.67 9.87
CA LYS A 79 12.79 -3.81 8.56
C LYS A 79 13.13 -5.28 8.33
N VAL A 80 12.71 -5.82 7.21
CA VAL A 80 13.07 -7.18 6.77
C VAL A 80 13.50 -7.14 5.31
N ASP A 81 14.49 -7.95 4.97
CA ASP A 81 14.91 -8.10 3.58
C ASP A 81 13.97 -9.08 2.85
N GLY A 82 13.76 -8.82 1.57
CA GLY A 82 12.90 -9.62 0.72
C GLY A 82 13.36 -9.66 -0.72
N VAL A 83 12.62 -10.41 -1.52
CA VAL A 83 12.81 -10.52 -2.96
C VAL A 83 11.45 -10.34 -3.63
N ASP A 84 11.40 -9.56 -4.71
CA ASP A 84 10.24 -9.37 -5.57
C ASP A 84 10.66 -9.57 -7.03
N GLY A 85 10.32 -10.72 -7.58
CA GLY A 85 10.89 -11.21 -8.84
C GLY A 85 12.42 -11.30 -8.73
N VAL A 86 13.13 -10.55 -9.57
CA VAL A 86 14.60 -10.45 -9.50
C VAL A 86 15.07 -9.39 -8.50
N ASN A 87 14.22 -8.48 -8.04
CA ASN A 87 14.63 -7.36 -7.19
C ASN A 87 14.88 -7.79 -5.75
N ARG A 88 16.01 -7.35 -5.17
CA ARG A 88 16.15 -7.28 -3.72
C ARG A 88 15.39 -6.08 -3.19
N ILE A 89 14.58 -6.29 -2.17
CA ILE A 89 13.74 -5.26 -1.58
C ILE A 89 13.96 -5.15 -0.07
N ASN A 90 13.87 -3.93 0.44
CA ASN A 90 13.69 -3.66 1.86
C ASN A 90 12.19 -3.52 2.13
N ILE A 91 11.65 -4.30 3.06
CA ILE A 91 10.25 -4.20 3.49
C ILE A 91 10.22 -3.56 4.87
N TYR A 92 9.53 -2.42 4.97
CA TYR A 92 9.31 -1.67 6.19
C TYR A 92 7.87 -1.89 6.64
N ILE A 93 7.70 -2.56 7.78
CA ILE A 93 6.41 -3.04 8.28
C ILE A 93 6.01 -2.23 9.51
N TYR A 94 4.87 -1.57 9.43
CA TYR A 94 4.31 -0.77 10.52
C TYR A 94 3.19 -1.57 11.20
N ASP A 95 3.58 -2.32 12.24
CA ASP A 95 2.71 -3.25 12.97
C ASP A 95 1.52 -2.57 13.65
N ASP A 96 1.65 -1.29 14.02
CA ASP A 96 0.67 -0.52 14.78
C ASP A 96 -0.48 0.01 13.91
N ILE A 97 -0.20 0.32 12.65
CA ILE A 97 -1.18 0.87 11.69
C ILE A 97 -1.61 -0.12 10.60
N GLY A 98 -0.88 -1.23 10.43
CA GLY A 98 -1.26 -2.27 9.48
C GLY A 98 -0.89 -1.96 8.03
N VAL A 99 0.26 -1.32 7.80
CA VAL A 99 0.75 -1.02 6.44
C VAL A 99 2.18 -1.52 6.24
N SER A 100 2.59 -1.70 4.99
CA SER A 100 3.99 -1.96 4.64
C SER A 100 4.45 -1.12 3.45
N LEU A 101 5.71 -0.73 3.48
CA LEU A 101 6.39 -0.03 2.40
C LEU A 101 7.52 -0.92 1.86
N MET A 102 7.65 -1.01 0.54
CA MET A 102 8.71 -1.76 -0.12
C MET A 102 9.61 -0.81 -0.92
N GLU A 103 10.90 -0.82 -0.60
CA GLU A 103 11.94 -0.07 -1.33
C GLU A 103 12.78 -1.07 -2.12
N ARG A 104 12.98 -0.80 -3.40
CA ARG A 104 13.94 -1.56 -4.21
C ARG A 104 15.35 -1.15 -3.84
N GLN A 105 16.20 -2.12 -3.56
CA GLN A 105 17.57 -1.83 -3.11
C GLN A 105 18.45 -1.24 -4.21
N VAL A 106 18.13 -1.50 -5.49
CA VAL A 106 18.92 -1.13 -6.67
C VAL A 106 18.87 0.36 -6.99
N ASP A 107 17.69 0.95 -6.97
CA ASP A 107 17.43 2.34 -7.35
C ASP A 107 16.93 3.19 -6.17
N LYS A 108 16.75 2.56 -5.00
CA LYS A 108 16.21 3.16 -3.77
C LYS A 108 14.83 3.78 -3.94
N LYS A 109 14.06 3.41 -4.99
CA LYS A 109 12.69 3.87 -5.18
C LYS A 109 11.71 2.97 -4.45
N ILE A 110 10.54 3.52 -4.12
CA ILE A 110 9.43 2.75 -3.58
C ILE A 110 8.79 1.94 -4.71
N SER A 111 8.75 0.61 -4.55
CA SER A 111 8.00 -0.27 -5.46
C SER A 111 6.55 -0.41 -5.06
N MET A 112 6.27 -0.50 -3.76
CA MET A 112 4.94 -0.79 -3.25
C MET A 112 4.68 -0.11 -1.90
N PHE A 113 3.45 0.33 -1.69
CA PHE A 113 2.91 0.69 -0.37
C PHE A 113 1.55 0.02 -0.19
N GLY A 114 1.42 -0.88 0.78
CA GLY A 114 0.25 -1.76 0.94
C GLY A 114 -0.46 -1.62 2.27
N PHE A 115 -1.77 -1.79 2.26
CA PHE A 115 -2.65 -1.79 3.43
C PHE A 115 -3.12 -3.23 3.71
N TYR A 116 -2.92 -3.69 4.94
CA TYR A 116 -3.36 -5.03 5.35
C TYR A 116 -4.76 -4.94 5.92
N LEU A 117 -5.76 -5.02 5.05
CA LEU A 117 -7.16 -4.85 5.42
C LEU A 117 -7.68 -5.97 6.35
N PRO A 118 -8.71 -5.70 7.17
CA PRO A 118 -9.38 -6.73 7.94
C PRO A 118 -10.05 -7.74 7.01
N ASN A 119 -9.95 -9.02 7.40
CA ASN A 119 -10.73 -10.07 6.79
C ASN A 119 -12.14 -10.03 7.40
N PRO A 120 -13.21 -10.14 6.61
CA PRO A 120 -14.53 -10.34 7.17
C PRO A 120 -14.54 -11.71 7.88
N ALA A 121 -15.27 -11.79 8.99
CA ALA A 121 -15.29 -12.98 9.85
C ALA A 121 -15.77 -14.26 9.14
N HIS A 122 -16.43 -14.11 7.98
CA HIS A 122 -17.00 -15.17 7.17
C HIS A 122 -16.17 -15.54 5.93
N SER A 123 -15.09 -14.80 5.61
CA SER A 123 -14.23 -15.14 4.47
C SER A 123 -13.46 -16.43 4.72
N ILE A 124 -13.82 -17.46 3.97
CA ILE A 124 -13.29 -18.83 4.04
C ILE A 124 -11.94 -18.93 3.28
N ASP A 125 -11.72 -18.05 2.30
CA ASP A 125 -10.53 -18.03 1.43
C ASP A 125 -9.24 -17.63 2.15
N LEU A 126 -9.36 -17.10 3.38
CA LEU A 126 -8.25 -16.62 4.21
C LEU A 126 -8.12 -17.38 5.53
N ILE A 127 -8.69 -18.58 5.63
CA ILE A 127 -8.42 -19.48 6.77
C ILE A 127 -6.91 -19.75 6.78
N GLU A 128 -6.23 -19.24 7.81
CA GLU A 128 -4.83 -19.51 8.02
C GLU A 128 -4.64 -21.02 8.21
N THR A 129 -4.02 -21.68 7.23
CA THR A 129 -3.63 -23.07 7.39
C THR A 129 -2.45 -23.17 8.36
N PRO A 130 -2.31 -24.25 9.14
CA PRO A 130 -1.11 -24.50 9.94
C PRO A 130 0.18 -24.37 9.10
N GLN A 131 0.12 -24.78 7.83
CA GLN A 131 1.22 -24.63 6.87
C GLN A 131 1.51 -23.16 6.53
N SER A 132 0.50 -22.29 6.35
CA SER A 132 0.73 -20.87 6.09
C SER A 132 1.29 -20.14 7.33
N ILE A 133 0.93 -20.60 8.52
CA ILE A 133 1.51 -20.14 9.79
C ILE A 133 2.98 -20.59 9.91
N GLU A 134 3.27 -21.86 9.59
CA GLU A 134 4.62 -22.41 9.64
C GLU A 134 5.54 -21.80 8.58
N ASN A 135 5.05 -21.63 7.35
CA ASN A 135 5.76 -20.94 6.28
C ASN A 135 6.11 -19.51 6.72
N ARG A 136 5.17 -18.74 7.28
CA ARG A 136 5.46 -17.39 7.80
C ARG A 136 6.54 -17.37 8.89
N LYS A 137 6.66 -18.41 9.71
CA LYS A 137 7.75 -18.52 10.69
C LYS A 137 9.11 -18.77 10.03
N LEU A 138 9.14 -19.52 8.93
CA LEU A 138 10.36 -19.87 8.18
C LEU A 138 10.89 -18.71 7.33
N ILE A 139 10.03 -17.95 6.64
CA ILE A 139 10.40 -16.80 5.80
C ILE A 139 10.44 -15.46 6.55
N GLY A 140 10.16 -15.48 7.86
CA GLY A 140 9.93 -14.29 8.68
C GLY A 140 8.54 -13.70 8.43
N ASP A 141 7.83 -13.32 9.49
CA ASP A 141 6.49 -12.73 9.33
C ASP A 141 6.61 -11.31 8.75
N LYS A 142 6.35 -11.23 7.44
CA LYS A 142 6.37 -10.00 6.64
C LYS A 142 5.05 -9.22 6.74
N SER A 143 4.05 -9.75 7.43
CA SER A 143 2.77 -9.08 7.64
C SER A 143 2.84 -8.17 8.87
N PRO A 144 2.12 -7.04 8.89
CA PRO A 144 1.86 -6.28 10.10
C PRO A 144 1.06 -7.10 11.12
N LYS A 145 1.36 -6.91 12.39
CA LYS A 145 0.62 -7.55 13.49
C LYS A 145 -0.84 -7.10 13.62
N LYS A 146 -1.15 -5.87 13.22
CA LYS A 146 -2.53 -5.35 13.17
C LYS A 146 -2.97 -5.17 11.73
N ARG A 147 -4.28 -5.33 11.52
CA ARG A 147 -4.93 -4.97 10.26
C ARG A 147 -5.30 -3.48 10.26
N PHE A 148 -5.22 -2.85 9.09
CA PHE A 148 -5.65 -1.47 8.86
C PHE A 148 -7.18 -1.41 8.86
N GLN A 149 -7.77 -0.86 9.92
CA GLN A 149 -9.21 -0.88 10.20
C GLN A 149 -9.99 0.30 9.62
N ASP A 150 -9.32 1.26 9.01
CA ASP A 150 -9.92 2.52 8.61
C ASP A 150 -10.02 2.62 7.08
N ALA A 151 -10.50 3.76 6.58
CA ALA A 151 -10.50 4.08 5.16
C ALA A 151 -9.39 5.08 4.83
N ILE A 152 -9.02 5.12 3.55
CA ILE A 152 -8.23 6.17 2.93
C ILE A 152 -9.13 6.97 1.99
N SER A 153 -8.74 8.21 1.67
CA SER A 153 -9.41 8.99 0.63
C SER A 153 -8.64 8.91 -0.68
N ILE A 154 -9.30 8.60 -1.79
CA ILE A 154 -8.73 8.71 -3.13
C ILE A 154 -9.66 9.61 -3.95
N ASN A 155 -9.19 10.81 -4.32
CA ASN A 155 -10.01 11.84 -4.95
C ASN A 155 -11.35 12.05 -4.20
N ASP A 156 -11.29 12.16 -2.88
CA ASP A 156 -12.43 12.36 -1.98
C ASP A 156 -13.40 11.16 -1.85
N ILE A 157 -13.10 10.03 -2.49
CA ILE A 157 -13.83 8.77 -2.33
C ILE A 157 -13.17 7.93 -1.22
N LEU A 158 -13.98 7.50 -0.23
CA LEU A 158 -13.50 6.66 0.88
C LEU A 158 -13.34 5.19 0.46
N VAL A 159 -12.10 4.70 0.47
CA VAL A 159 -11.72 3.33 0.12
C VAL A 159 -11.20 2.62 1.37
N GLY A 160 -11.74 1.43 1.65
CA GLY A 160 -11.40 0.60 2.81
C GLY A 160 -12.10 -0.74 2.72
N ALA A 161 -11.83 -1.67 3.64
CA ALA A 161 -12.18 -3.10 3.52
C ALA A 161 -13.63 -3.42 3.14
N TYR A 162 -14.60 -2.63 3.60
CA TYR A 162 -16.00 -2.85 3.29
C TYR A 162 -16.81 -1.55 3.40
N PRO A 163 -17.90 -1.37 2.64
CA PRO A 163 -18.31 -2.16 1.47
C PRO A 163 -17.73 -1.60 0.17
N MET A 164 -17.66 -2.40 -0.89
CA MET A 164 -17.32 -1.94 -2.24
C MET A 164 -18.51 -1.18 -2.87
N HIS A 165 -18.64 0.11 -2.56
CA HIS A 165 -19.69 1.01 -3.09
C HIS A 165 -19.51 1.30 -4.59
N ASP A 166 -20.61 1.68 -5.25
CA ASP A 166 -20.64 2.05 -6.68
C ASP A 166 -19.67 3.18 -7.04
N GLU A 167 -19.45 4.14 -6.14
CA GLU A 167 -18.47 5.21 -6.32
C GLU A 167 -17.04 4.68 -6.47
N ILE A 168 -16.67 3.67 -5.67
CA ILE A 168 -15.37 3.00 -5.80
C ILE A 168 -15.30 2.23 -7.12
N ARG A 169 -16.34 1.47 -7.45
CA ARG A 169 -16.41 0.73 -8.73
C ARG A 169 -16.35 1.66 -9.94
N SER A 170 -16.86 2.88 -9.81
CA SER A 170 -16.81 3.89 -10.88
C SER A 170 -15.43 4.51 -11.02
N LEU A 171 -14.72 4.69 -9.90
CA LEU A 171 -13.35 5.21 -9.89
C LEU A 171 -12.35 4.19 -10.45
N PHE A 172 -12.51 2.91 -10.11
CA PHE A 172 -11.58 1.85 -10.51
C PHE A 172 -12.09 1.04 -11.70
N ARG A 173 -11.19 0.60 -12.58
CA ARG A 173 -11.52 -0.27 -13.72
C ARG A 173 -11.19 -1.72 -13.41
N ALA A 174 -12.11 -2.63 -13.66
CA ALA A 174 -11.86 -4.07 -13.58
C ALA A 174 -11.36 -4.62 -14.92
N LYS A 175 -10.27 -5.39 -14.89
CA LYS A 175 -9.94 -6.34 -15.97
C LYS A 175 -10.56 -7.71 -15.69
N THR A 176 -10.66 -8.08 -14.42
CA THR A 176 -11.31 -9.29 -13.93
C THR A 176 -12.29 -8.90 -12.82
N SER A 177 -13.31 -9.72 -12.54
CA SER A 177 -14.36 -9.38 -11.57
C SER A 177 -13.85 -9.18 -10.13
N VAL A 178 -12.63 -9.63 -9.84
CA VAL A 178 -12.00 -9.63 -8.51
C VAL A 178 -10.81 -8.68 -8.38
N SER A 179 -10.42 -7.97 -9.45
CA SER A 179 -9.26 -7.06 -9.42
C SER A 179 -9.56 -5.79 -10.21
N TYR A 180 -9.42 -4.67 -9.51
CA TYR A 180 -9.78 -3.33 -9.95
C TYR A 180 -8.56 -2.41 -9.84
N ALA A 181 -8.28 -1.65 -10.91
CA ALA A 181 -7.12 -0.78 -11.01
C ALA A 181 -7.52 0.68 -11.21
N TYR A 182 -6.76 1.59 -10.60
CA TYR A 182 -6.83 3.03 -10.82
C TYR A 182 -5.42 3.58 -11.06
N THR A 183 -5.29 4.55 -11.97
CA THR A 183 -4.01 5.22 -12.25
C THR A 183 -4.04 6.62 -11.65
N ALA A 184 -3.13 6.88 -10.71
CA ALA A 184 -2.96 8.14 -10.04
C ALA A 184 -1.93 9.00 -10.80
N ASP A 185 -2.42 9.90 -11.66
CA ASP A 185 -1.59 10.79 -12.49
C ASP A 185 -1.31 12.13 -11.79
N CYS A 186 -0.17 12.74 -12.09
CA CYS A 186 0.22 14.02 -11.51
C CYS A 186 -0.66 15.17 -12.00
N THR A 187 -1.09 16.03 -11.07
CA THR A 187 -1.61 17.36 -11.45
C THR A 187 -0.49 18.24 -12.00
N GLU A 188 -0.83 19.34 -12.69
CA GLU A 188 0.20 20.26 -13.23
C GLU A 188 1.20 20.73 -12.16
N GLY A 189 0.73 21.02 -10.95
CA GLY A 189 1.60 21.45 -9.83
C GLY A 189 2.46 20.34 -9.22
N GLN A 190 2.32 19.10 -9.68
CA GLN A 190 3.02 17.91 -9.17
C GLN A 190 3.98 17.29 -10.19
N LYS A 191 3.95 17.70 -11.46
CA LYS A 191 4.76 17.08 -12.53
C LYS A 191 6.26 17.07 -12.27
N ASP A 192 6.78 18.08 -11.56
CA ASP A 192 8.21 18.17 -11.22
C ASP A 192 8.56 17.49 -9.88
N LYS A 193 7.56 16.91 -9.19
CA LYS A 193 7.71 16.33 -7.84
C LYS A 193 7.51 14.82 -7.80
N GLY A 194 6.64 14.31 -8.68
CA GLY A 194 6.19 12.93 -8.65
C GLY A 194 6.17 12.29 -10.04
N GLU A 195 5.90 10.99 -10.03
CA GLU A 195 5.57 10.20 -11.21
C GLU A 195 4.20 9.56 -10.95
N LEU A 196 3.45 9.25 -12.02
CA LEU A 196 2.22 8.50 -11.88
C LEU A 196 2.49 7.15 -11.17
N PHE A 197 1.49 6.66 -10.45
CA PHE A 197 1.52 5.33 -9.85
C PHE A 197 0.16 4.65 -10.01
N TYR A 198 0.12 3.37 -9.68
CA TYR A 198 -1.07 2.57 -9.82
C TYR A 198 -1.60 2.18 -8.44
N VAL A 199 -2.92 2.13 -8.32
CA VAL A 199 -3.64 1.64 -7.15
C VAL A 199 -4.38 0.40 -7.60
N ASP A 200 -4.09 -0.72 -6.94
CA ASP A 200 -4.82 -1.97 -7.14
C ASP A 200 -5.69 -2.26 -5.91
N LEU A 201 -6.88 -2.72 -6.21
CA LEU A 201 -7.91 -3.12 -5.27
C LEU A 201 -8.38 -4.53 -5.64
N GLY A 202 -8.33 -5.45 -4.67
CA GLY A 202 -8.84 -6.81 -4.80
C GLY A 202 -10.15 -6.98 -4.05
N THR A 203 -11.03 -7.82 -4.58
CA THR A 203 -12.23 -8.28 -3.87
C THR A 203 -12.27 -9.80 -3.84
N SER A 204 -12.89 -10.38 -2.82
CA SER A 204 -13.13 -11.83 -2.80
C SER A 204 -14.03 -12.24 -3.97
N PHE A 205 -13.81 -13.45 -4.50
CA PHE A 205 -14.66 -14.02 -5.54
C PHE A 205 -16.08 -14.29 -5.04
N ASN A 206 -16.19 -14.72 -3.78
CA ASN A 206 -17.47 -15.10 -3.17
C ASN A 206 -18.20 -13.90 -2.56
N GLU A 207 -17.46 -12.86 -2.18
CA GLU A 207 -17.95 -11.63 -1.52
C GLU A 207 -17.40 -10.40 -2.26
N PRO A 208 -17.92 -10.07 -3.46
CA PRO A 208 -17.42 -8.96 -4.28
C PRO A 208 -17.60 -7.57 -3.62
N GLU A 209 -18.38 -7.48 -2.55
CA GLU A 209 -18.56 -6.32 -1.69
C GLU A 209 -17.41 -6.12 -0.68
N VAL A 210 -16.59 -7.15 -0.44
CA VAL A 210 -15.45 -7.08 0.46
C VAL A 210 -14.19 -6.79 -0.34
N ILE A 211 -13.51 -5.71 0.04
CA ILE A 211 -12.17 -5.36 -0.44
C ILE A 211 -11.15 -6.06 0.47
N ASP A 212 -10.49 -7.08 -0.04
CA ASP A 212 -9.52 -7.88 0.72
C ASP A 212 -8.06 -7.44 0.49
N ASN A 213 -7.83 -6.63 -0.55
CA ASN A 213 -6.50 -6.13 -0.89
C ASN A 213 -6.55 -4.68 -1.36
N LEU A 214 -5.59 -3.87 -0.90
CA LEU A 214 -5.39 -2.50 -1.33
C LEU A 214 -3.91 -2.15 -1.26
N TYR A 215 -3.32 -1.81 -2.40
CA TYR A 215 -1.93 -1.38 -2.45
C TYR A 215 -1.68 -0.41 -3.59
N PHE A 216 -0.65 0.40 -3.40
CA PHE A 216 -0.08 1.28 -4.41
C PHE A 216 1.20 0.64 -4.93
N TYR A 217 1.42 0.74 -6.23
CA TYR A 217 2.62 0.20 -6.85
C TYR A 217 3.12 1.06 -7.99
N ASN A 218 4.43 1.01 -8.19
CA ASN A 218 5.08 1.59 -9.35
C ASN A 218 5.53 0.45 -10.28
N TYR A 219 4.82 0.29 -11.41
CA TYR A 219 5.05 -0.79 -12.39
C TYR A 219 6.30 -0.60 -13.24
N PHE A 220 6.98 0.54 -13.11
CA PHE A 220 8.20 0.74 -13.87
C PHE A 220 9.32 -0.10 -13.26
N ASP A 221 9.50 -1.27 -13.85
CA ASP A 221 10.76 -1.99 -13.89
C ASP A 221 11.79 -1.10 -14.60
N ILE A 222 12.27 -0.08 -13.88
CA ILE A 222 13.21 0.91 -14.41
C ILE A 222 14.63 0.36 -14.50
N MET A 223 14.84 -0.90 -14.09
CA MET A 223 16.13 -1.53 -14.25
C MET A 223 16.36 -1.86 -15.71
N THR A 224 17.51 -1.41 -16.22
CA THR A 224 18.03 -1.93 -17.48
C THR A 224 18.27 -3.43 -17.37
N LEU A 225 18.30 -4.13 -18.51
CA LEU A 225 18.65 -5.55 -18.53
C LEU A 225 20.00 -5.80 -17.83
N GLU A 226 20.95 -4.89 -17.98
CA GLU A 226 22.26 -4.96 -17.33
C GLU A 226 22.17 -4.80 -15.80
N GLN A 227 21.33 -3.89 -15.30
CA GLN A 227 21.10 -3.77 -13.86
C GLN A 227 20.45 -5.02 -13.27
N LYS A 228 19.53 -5.67 -14.01
CA LYS A 228 18.94 -6.95 -13.59
C LYS A 228 19.97 -8.07 -13.56
N LYS A 229 20.81 -8.16 -14.61
CA LYS A 229 21.91 -9.13 -14.67
C LYS A 229 22.87 -8.93 -13.51
N GLN A 230 23.33 -7.70 -13.27
CA GLN A 230 24.20 -7.35 -12.14
C GLN A 230 23.57 -7.71 -10.78
N LEU A 231 22.27 -7.51 -10.62
CA LEU A 231 21.60 -7.79 -9.36
C LEU A 231 21.38 -9.28 -9.11
N ALA A 232 21.20 -10.05 -10.18
CA ALA A 232 21.18 -11.51 -10.13
C ALA A 232 22.59 -12.12 -9.98
N ARG A 233 23.66 -11.33 -10.15
CA ARG A 233 25.03 -11.83 -10.05
C ARG A 233 25.36 -12.36 -8.67
N ARG A 234 25.87 -13.58 -8.67
CA ARG A 234 26.48 -14.22 -7.51
C ARG A 234 27.43 -15.31 -7.95
N THR A 235 28.32 -15.71 -7.05
CA THR A 235 29.25 -16.80 -7.30
C THR A 235 28.74 -18.06 -6.62
N ASP A 236 28.73 -19.19 -7.34
CA ASP A 236 28.45 -20.48 -6.72
C ASP A 236 29.63 -20.99 -5.88
N GLU A 237 29.43 -22.09 -5.15
CA GLU A 237 30.47 -22.72 -4.32
C GLU A 237 31.74 -23.15 -5.08
N ASN A 238 31.66 -23.24 -6.41
CA ASN A 238 32.77 -23.61 -7.29
C ASN A 238 33.42 -22.39 -7.98
N GLY A 239 33.04 -21.16 -7.60
CA GLY A 239 33.62 -19.96 -8.18
C GLY A 239 32.98 -19.52 -9.51
N ARG A 240 31.90 -20.15 -9.98
CA ARG A 240 31.26 -19.80 -11.25
C ARG A 240 30.26 -18.65 -11.07
N GLU A 241 30.29 -17.68 -11.98
CA GLU A 241 29.33 -16.57 -11.96
C GLU A 241 27.96 -17.02 -12.48
N ILE A 242 26.96 -16.84 -11.63
CA ILE A 242 25.53 -16.96 -11.93
C ILE A 242 25.05 -15.59 -12.36
N CYS A 243 24.43 -15.47 -13.54
CA CYS A 243 23.88 -14.23 -14.10
C CYS A 243 22.35 -14.13 -14.01
N GLY A 244 21.69 -15.17 -13.50
CA GLY A 244 20.23 -15.25 -13.41
C GLY A 244 19.76 -16.50 -12.72
N GLU A 245 18.44 -16.64 -12.64
CA GLU A 245 17.77 -17.86 -12.20
C GLU A 245 16.62 -18.16 -13.16
N TYR A 246 16.26 -19.43 -13.30
CA TYR A 246 15.04 -19.83 -13.97
C TYR A 246 14.32 -20.89 -13.14
N VAL A 247 13.01 -20.94 -13.27
CA VAL A 247 12.20 -22.01 -12.68
C VAL A 247 12.20 -23.17 -13.68
N ASP A 248 12.72 -24.32 -13.27
CA ASP A 248 12.51 -25.56 -14.01
C ASP A 248 11.06 -25.96 -13.84
N ILE A 249 10.26 -25.80 -14.90
CA ILE A 249 8.82 -26.06 -14.87
C ILE A 249 8.50 -27.53 -14.56
N LYS A 250 9.44 -28.46 -14.81
CA LYS A 250 9.23 -29.88 -14.54
C LYS A 250 9.43 -30.24 -13.07
N THR A 251 10.38 -29.59 -12.41
CA THR A 251 10.72 -29.90 -11.02
C THR A 251 10.25 -28.84 -10.03
N PHE A 252 9.79 -27.68 -10.53
CA PHE A 252 9.51 -26.47 -9.77
C PHE A 252 10.69 -25.94 -8.95
N ASP A 253 11.90 -26.36 -9.29
CA ASP A 253 13.12 -25.87 -8.67
C ASP A 253 13.57 -24.54 -9.29
N ILE A 254 14.18 -23.70 -8.47
CA ILE A 254 14.87 -22.49 -8.94
C ILE A 254 16.32 -22.88 -9.25
N LEU A 255 16.67 -22.93 -10.53
CA LEU A 255 18.00 -23.32 -11.00
C LEU A 255 18.82 -22.08 -11.42
N PRO A 256 20.14 -22.08 -11.18
CA PRO A 256 21.00 -20.99 -11.60
C PRO A 256 21.17 -20.95 -13.12
N ASN A 257 21.13 -19.75 -13.69
CA ASN A 257 21.56 -19.47 -15.05
C ASN A 257 22.98 -18.88 -15.01
N TYR A 258 23.96 -19.59 -15.56
CA TYR A 258 25.37 -19.18 -15.54
C TYR A 258 25.68 -18.16 -16.64
N CYS A 259 26.56 -17.20 -16.34
CA CYS A 259 27.05 -16.25 -17.33
C CYS A 259 27.79 -17.00 -18.45
N THR A 260 27.57 -16.62 -19.71
CA THR A 260 28.38 -17.13 -20.81
C THR A 260 29.76 -16.46 -20.83
N GLN A 261 30.77 -17.15 -21.38
CA GLN A 261 32.11 -16.58 -21.48
C GLN A 261 32.13 -15.30 -22.34
N GLU A 262 31.31 -15.24 -23.38
CA GLU A 262 31.15 -14.08 -24.26
C GLU A 262 30.63 -12.86 -23.49
N GLU A 263 29.62 -13.03 -22.63
CA GLU A 263 29.10 -11.96 -21.77
C GLU A 263 30.16 -11.46 -20.78
N LEU A 264 30.95 -12.36 -20.18
CA LEU A 264 32.03 -11.99 -19.27
C LEU A 264 33.16 -11.23 -19.98
N ASP A 265 33.47 -11.60 -21.21
CA ASP A 265 34.54 -10.98 -22.00
C ASP A 265 34.12 -9.61 -22.54
N ASP A 266 32.86 -9.43 -22.95
CA ASP A 266 32.35 -8.15 -23.41
C ASP A 266 32.25 -7.11 -22.30
N GLU A 267 31.90 -7.52 -21.09
CA GLU A 267 31.92 -6.62 -19.93
C GLU A 267 33.33 -6.16 -19.54
N LYS A 268 34.31 -7.07 -19.58
CA LYS A 268 35.73 -6.70 -19.33
C LYS A 268 36.19 -5.63 -20.31
N LYS A 269 35.79 -5.73 -21.59
CA LYS A 269 36.09 -4.70 -22.60
C LYS A 269 35.43 -3.36 -22.28
N GLN A 270 34.19 -3.38 -21.76
CA GLN A 270 33.47 -2.15 -21.38
C GLN A 270 34.08 -1.48 -20.14
N GLN A 271 34.58 -2.24 -19.17
CA GLN A 271 35.25 -1.71 -17.97
C GLN A 271 36.67 -1.18 -18.24
N SER A 272 37.29 -1.61 -19.34
CA SER A 272 38.63 -1.17 -19.76
C SER A 272 38.65 0.11 -20.62
N LYS A 273 37.49 0.72 -20.86
CA LYS A 273 37.33 2.01 -21.57
C LYS A 273 37.06 3.14 -20.58
#